data_AF-A0A6B3GTM3-F1
#
_entry.id   AF-A0A6B3GTM3-F1
#
_cell.length_a   1.000
_cell.length_b   1.000
_cell.length_c   1.000
_cell.angle_alpha   90.00
_cell.angle_beta   90.00
_cell.angle_gamma   90.00
#
_symmetry.space_group_name_H-M   'P 1'
#
loop_
_entity.id
_entity.type
_entity.pdbx_description
1 polymer ?
#
loop_
_entity_poly.entity_id
_entity_poly.type
_entity_poly.pdbx_seq_one_letter_code
_entity_poly.pdbx_strand_id
1 'polypeptide(L)'
;VFRRAAQREVDVLGEVLEGEGDPADRLRRGVEVFARRALENHGLAYALLAAPAEPAVGAERLAFRRRYRALFASVVEEGVAGDQLPRQDAAITAAALTGAIGEVLVYPL
;
A
#
# COMPACT_ATOMS: atom_id res chain seq x y z
N VAL A 1 -4.86 2.95 -19.03
CA VAL A 1 -4.79 4.05 -18.03
C VAL A 1 -4.61 3.51 -16.62
N PHE A 2 -5.49 2.63 -16.12
CA PHE A 2 -5.40 2.00 -14.79
C PHE A 2 -3.98 1.53 -14.44
N ARG A 3 -3.40 0.63 -15.24
CA ARG A 3 -2.06 0.05 -15.00
C ARG A 3 -0.97 1.12 -14.84
N ARG A 4 -1.02 2.19 -15.63
CA ARG A 4 -0.03 3.28 -15.56
C ARG A 4 -0.17 4.08 -14.27
N ALA A 5 -1.40 4.38 -13.85
CA ALA A 5 -1.66 5.07 -12.60
C ALA A 5 -1.25 4.18 -11.41
N ALA A 6 -1.68 2.92 -11.39
CA ALA A 6 -1.34 1.98 -10.34
C ALA A 6 0.16 1.66 -10.26
N GLN A 7 0.87 1.59 -11.39
CA GLN A 7 2.33 1.40 -11.39
C GLN A 7 3.05 2.54 -10.71
N ARG A 8 2.68 3.78 -11.05
CA ARG A 8 3.24 4.97 -10.39
C ARG A 8 3.04 4.94 -8.88
N GLU A 9 1.89 4.46 -8.40
CA GLU A 9 1.63 4.35 -6.97
C GLU A 9 2.51 3.29 -6.29
N VAL A 10 2.76 2.15 -6.93
CA VAL A 10 3.71 1.14 -6.42
C VAL A 10 5.13 1.69 -6.40
N ASP A 11 5.56 2.36 -7.46
CA ASP A 11 6.92 2.88 -7.58
C ASP A 11 7.22 3.90 -6.47
N VAL A 12 6.29 4.83 -6.25
CA VAL A 12 6.43 5.85 -5.18
C VAL A 12 6.43 5.20 -3.80
N LEU A 13 5.56 4.21 -3.57
CA LEU A 13 5.57 3.50 -2.29
C LEU A 13 6.92 2.80 -2.08
N GLY A 14 7.45 2.16 -3.13
CA GLY A 14 8.76 1.52 -3.12
C GLY A 14 9.85 2.51 -2.70
N GLU A 15 9.94 3.67 -3.36
CA GLU A 15 10.91 4.72 -3.03
C GLU A 15 10.85 5.15 -1.56
N VAL A 16 9.65 5.28 -1.00
CA VAL A 16 9.44 5.71 0.39
C VAL A 16 9.84 4.63 1.40
N LEU A 17 9.55 3.36 1.08
CA LEU A 17 9.82 2.21 1.93
C LEU A 17 11.29 1.75 1.85
N GLU A 18 11.94 1.95 0.71
CA GLU A 18 13.38 1.71 0.51
C GLU A 18 14.26 2.87 0.99
N GLY A 19 13.66 4.03 1.30
CA GLY A 19 14.37 5.19 1.80
C GLY A 19 15.02 4.99 3.17
N GLU A 20 15.77 5.99 3.64
CA GLU A 20 16.49 5.92 4.91
C GLU A 20 15.57 6.07 6.13
N GLY A 21 15.96 5.47 7.26
CA GLY A 21 15.33 5.64 8.56
C GLY A 21 14.81 4.35 9.17
N ASP A 22 14.21 4.47 10.35
CA ASP A 22 13.65 3.34 11.09
C ASP A 22 12.49 2.67 10.32
N PRO A 23 12.36 1.33 10.35
CA PRO A 23 11.24 0.61 9.72
C PRO A 23 9.85 1.14 10.09
N ALA A 24 9.60 1.52 11.35
CA ALA A 24 8.32 2.07 11.78
C ALA A 24 8.04 3.42 11.11
N ASP A 25 9.05 4.27 11.00
CA ASP A 25 8.95 5.56 10.31
C ASP A 25 8.72 5.38 8.80
N ARG A 26 9.41 4.43 8.16
CA ARG A 26 9.21 4.11 6.75
C ARG A 26 7.80 3.62 6.49
N LEU A 27 7.28 2.70 7.31
CA LEU A 27 5.90 2.24 7.24
C LEU A 27 4.92 3.40 7.40
N ARG A 28 5.10 4.26 8.41
CA ARG A 28 4.26 5.44 8.65
C ARG A 28 4.25 6.37 7.43
N ARG A 29 5.41 6.70 6.86
CA ARG A 29 5.51 7.54 5.65
C ARG A 29 4.85 6.87 4.44
N GLY A 30 4.97 5.55 4.29
CA GLY A 30 4.30 4.80 3.24
C GLY A 30 2.78 4.92 3.32
N VAL A 31 2.21 4.80 4.53
CA VAL A 31 0.77 5.03 4.77
C VAL A 31 0.39 6.48 4.47
N GLU A 32 1.18 7.45 4.92
CA GLU A 32 0.94 8.88 4.71
C GLU A 32 0.88 9.25 3.22
N VAL A 33 1.76 8.69 2.39
CA VAL A 33 1.74 8.91 0.94
C VAL A 33 0.44 8.41 0.31
N PHE A 34 -0.01 7.22 0.69
CA PHE A 34 -1.30 6.68 0.24
C PHE A 34 -2.47 7.58 0.65
N ALA A 35 -2.51 7.93 1.95
CA ALA A 35 -3.58 8.73 2.51
C ALA A 35 -3.67 10.11 1.85
N ARG A 36 -2.55 10.83 1.77
CA ARG A 36 -2.51 12.17 1.15
C ARG A 36 -3.03 12.13 -0.29
N ARG A 37 -2.58 11.17 -1.10
CA ARG A 37 -3.01 11.07 -2.51
C ARG A 37 -4.47 10.70 -2.66
N ALA A 38 -4.96 9.78 -1.84
CA ALA A 38 -6.37 9.43 -1.84
C ALA A 38 -7.24 10.65 -1.48
N LEU A 39 -6.80 11.45 -0.52
CA LEU A 39 -7.48 12.68 -0.09
C LEU A 39 -7.38 13.81 -1.15
N GLU A 40 -6.27 13.92 -1.86
CA GLU A 40 -6.08 14.92 -2.94
C GLU A 40 -6.89 14.57 -4.19
N ASN A 41 -7.15 13.28 -4.46
CA ASN A 41 -7.87 12.83 -5.64
C ASN A 41 -8.79 11.63 -5.35
N HIS A 42 -9.83 11.87 -4.56
CA HIS A 42 -10.81 10.87 -4.12
C HIS A 42 -11.42 10.08 -5.29
N GLY A 43 -11.74 10.74 -6.41
CA GLY A 43 -12.33 10.08 -7.58
C GLY A 43 -11.38 9.06 -8.22
N LEU A 44 -10.08 9.39 -8.32
CA LEU A 44 -9.08 8.44 -8.81
C LEU A 44 -8.87 7.29 -7.81
N ALA A 45 -8.81 7.57 -6.51
CA ALA A 45 -8.66 6.54 -5.49
C ALA A 45 -9.82 5.53 -5.52
N TYR A 46 -11.06 6.01 -5.58
CA TYR A 46 -12.24 5.18 -5.76
C TYR A 46 -12.18 4.35 -7.05
N ALA A 47 -11.84 4.99 -8.17
CA ALA A 47 -11.70 4.31 -9.47
C ALA A 47 -10.62 3.22 -9.46
N LEU A 48 -9.53 3.41 -8.71
CA LEU A 48 -8.46 2.42 -8.62
C LEU A 48 -8.79 1.29 -7.64
N LEU A 49 -9.55 1.55 -6.58
CA LEU A 49 -9.69 0.62 -5.45
C LEU A 49 -11.02 -0.12 -5.40
N ALA A 50 -12.14 0.52 -5.72
CA ALA A 50 -13.48 -0.03 -5.45
C ALA A 50 -14.51 0.10 -6.57
N ALA A 51 -14.35 1.04 -7.51
CA ALA A 51 -15.32 1.21 -8.59
C ALA A 51 -15.58 -0.12 -9.33
N PRO A 52 -16.82 -0.41 -9.77
CA PRO A 52 -17.12 -1.56 -10.59
C PRO A 52 -16.14 -1.64 -11.77
N ALA A 53 -15.61 -2.84 -12.01
CA ALA A 53 -14.51 -3.04 -12.93
C ALA A 53 -14.74 -4.30 -13.77
N GLU A 54 -14.36 -4.23 -15.04
CA GLU A 54 -14.30 -5.41 -15.89
C GLU A 54 -13.30 -6.44 -15.32
N PRO A 55 -13.47 -7.74 -15.61
CA PRO A 55 -12.62 -8.80 -15.05
C PRO A 55 -11.12 -8.56 -15.23
N ALA A 56 -10.70 -8.00 -16.38
CA ALA A 56 -9.30 -7.68 -16.65
C ALA A 56 -8.74 -6.62 -15.68
N VAL A 57 -9.52 -5.59 -15.36
CA VAL A 57 -9.12 -4.57 -14.37
C VAL A 57 -9.14 -5.15 -12.96
N GLY A 58 -10.08 -6.03 -12.64
CA GLY A 58 -10.10 -6.78 -11.39
C GLY A 58 -8.83 -7.62 -11.17
N ALA A 59 -8.37 -8.32 -12.20
CA ALA A 59 -7.12 -9.09 -12.15
C ALA A 59 -5.89 -8.20 -11.91
N GLU A 60 -5.82 -7.03 -12.57
CA GLU A 60 -4.77 -6.06 -12.34
C GLU A 60 -4.81 -5.53 -10.89
N ARG A 61 -5.98 -5.17 -10.35
CA ARG A 61 -6.12 -4.76 -8.94
C ARG A 61 -5.56 -5.80 -7.98
N LEU A 62 -5.85 -7.09 -8.22
CA LEU A 62 -5.33 -8.16 -7.39
C LEU A 62 -3.80 -8.27 -7.49
N ALA A 63 -3.24 -8.13 -8.69
CA ALA A 63 -1.78 -8.12 -8.90
C ALA A 63 -1.12 -6.95 -8.16
N PHE A 64 -1.71 -5.75 -8.24
CA PHE A 64 -1.22 -4.56 -7.53
C PHE A 64 -1.32 -4.69 -6.01
N ARG A 65 -2.43 -5.23 -5.48
CA ARG A 65 -2.55 -5.53 -4.04
C ARG A 65 -1.44 -6.45 -3.53
N ARG A 66 -1.04 -7.46 -4.32
CA ARG A 66 0.09 -8.33 -3.96
C ARG A 66 1.41 -7.58 -3.93
N ARG A 67 1.64 -6.64 -4.85
CA ARG A 67 2.86 -5.82 -4.90
C ARG A 67 2.96 -4.89 -3.69
N TYR A 68 1.87 -4.20 -3.32
CA TYR A 68 1.85 -3.38 -2.10
C TYR A 68 2.13 -4.21 -0.85
N ARG A 69 1.50 -5.38 -0.72
CA ARG A 69 1.76 -6.29 0.39
C ARG A 69 3.23 -6.71 0.44
N ALA A 70 3.85 -7.01 -0.69
CA ALA A 70 5.26 -7.40 -0.72
C ALA A 70 6.17 -6.27 -0.21
N LEU A 71 5.92 -5.02 -0.63
CA LEU A 71 6.69 -3.87 -0.17
C LEU A 71 6.54 -3.60 1.33
N PHE A 72 5.31 -3.69 1.87
CA PHE A 72 5.11 -3.56 3.31
C PHE A 72 5.74 -4.72 4.08
N ALA A 73 5.63 -5.95 3.55
CA ALA A 73 6.18 -7.13 4.21
C ALA A 73 7.70 -7.03 4.35
N SER A 74 8.42 -6.59 3.30
CA SER A 74 9.88 -6.47 3.37
C SER A 74 10.35 -5.53 4.48
N VAL A 75 9.67 -4.40 4.69
CA VAL A 75 10.01 -3.45 5.76
C VAL A 75 9.66 -4.01 7.14
N VAL A 76 8.55 -4.75 7.27
CA VAL A 76 8.20 -5.39 8.54
C VAL A 76 9.20 -6.51 8.87
N GLU A 77 9.60 -7.33 7.89
CA GLU A 77 10.63 -8.37 8.06
C GLU A 77 11.96 -7.77 8.50
N GLU A 78 12.39 -6.69 7.84
CA GLU A 78 13.59 -5.96 8.22
C GLU A 78 13.53 -5.47 9.67
N GLY A 79 12.44 -4.81 10.06
CA GLY A 79 12.30 -4.28 11.41
C GLY A 79 12.18 -5.37 12.49
N VAL A 80 11.57 -6.51 12.17
CA VAL A 80 11.54 -7.66 13.11
C VAL A 80 12.93 -8.29 13.23
N ALA A 81 13.67 -8.43 12.13
CA ALA A 81 15.03 -8.98 12.15
C ALA A 81 16.02 -8.06 12.88
N GLY A 82 15.82 -6.74 12.79
CA GLY A 82 16.60 -5.73 13.48
C GLY A 82 16.17 -5.42 14.92
N ASP A 83 15.17 -6.12 15.46
CA ASP A 83 14.58 -5.86 16.80
C ASP A 83 14.01 -4.42 16.97
N GLN A 84 13.71 -3.75 15.85
CA GLN A 84 13.10 -2.41 15.80
C GLN A 84 11.56 -2.48 15.81
N LEU A 85 11.01 -3.63 15.41
CA LEU A 85 9.57 -3.92 15.50
C LEU A 85 9.35 -5.17 16.37
N PRO A 86 8.25 -5.22 17.14
CA PRO A 86 7.89 -6.42 17.88
C PRO A 86 7.76 -7.63 16.95
N ARG A 87 8.14 -8.82 17.46
CA ARG A 87 8.01 -10.10 16.72
C ARG A 87 6.57 -10.30 16.25
N GLN A 88 6.39 -10.36 14.93
CA GLN A 88 5.10 -10.52 14.26
C GLN A 88 5.28 -11.19 12.89
N ASP A 89 4.17 -11.64 12.30
CA ASP A 89 4.17 -12.15 10.93
C ASP A 89 4.04 -10.99 9.93
N ALA A 90 5.11 -10.74 9.18
CA ALA A 90 5.16 -9.64 8.24
C ALA A 90 4.13 -9.75 7.11
N ALA A 91 3.83 -10.97 6.64
CA ALA A 91 2.85 -11.17 5.59
C ALA A 91 1.43 -10.83 6.09
N ILE A 92 1.10 -11.16 7.34
CA ILE A 92 -0.18 -10.79 7.98
C ILE A 92 -0.24 -9.28 8.18
N THR A 93 0.77 -8.67 8.80
CA THR A 93 0.81 -7.21 9.03
C THR A 93 0.71 -6.44 7.72
N ALA A 94 1.43 -6.84 6.68
CA ALA A 94 1.36 -6.19 5.37
C ALA A 94 -0.02 -6.33 4.69
N ALA A 95 -0.69 -7.48 4.86
CA ALA A 95 -2.06 -7.66 4.38
C ALA A 95 -3.02 -6.73 5.12
N ALA A 96 -2.88 -6.63 6.44
CA ALA A 96 -3.69 -5.76 7.29
C ALA A 96 -3.51 -4.29 6.90
N LEU A 97 -2.26 -3.81 6.75
CA LEU A 97 -1.98 -2.45 6.29
C LEU A 97 -2.61 -2.18 4.92
N THR A 98 -2.38 -3.04 3.94
CA THR A 98 -2.93 -2.87 2.58
C THR A 98 -4.46 -2.83 2.58
N GLY A 99 -5.10 -3.71 3.35
CA GLY A 99 -6.56 -3.79 3.46
C GLY A 99 -7.16 -2.60 4.21
N ALA A 100 -6.64 -2.27 5.39
CA ALA A 100 -7.15 -1.20 6.24
C ALA A 100 -7.01 0.17 5.57
N ILE A 101 -5.87 0.44 4.92
CA ILE A 101 -5.67 1.69 4.16
C ILE A 101 -6.70 1.80 3.03
N GLY A 102 -6.89 0.71 2.27
CA GLY A 102 -7.89 0.67 1.20
C GLY A 102 -9.31 0.87 1.71
N GLU A 103 -9.67 0.24 2.82
CA GLU A 103 -10.99 0.37 3.45
C GLU A 103 -11.25 1.81 3.92
N VAL A 104 -10.35 2.36 4.73
CA VAL A 104 -10.53 3.67 5.37
C VAL A 104 -10.55 4.81 4.35
N LEU A 105 -9.74 4.72 3.30
CA LEU A 105 -9.61 5.81 2.32
C LEU A 105 -10.67 5.78 1.21
N VAL A 106 -11.39 4.67 1.08
CA VAL A 106 -12.44 4.52 0.06
C VAL A 106 -13.84 4.67 0.68
N TYR A 107 -13.97 4.42 1.98
CA TYR A 107 -15.24 4.43 2.71
C TYR A 107 -15.31 5.67 3.64
N PRO A 108 -15.52 6.87 3.07
CA PRO A 108 -16.88 7.40 3.08
C PRO A 108 -17.19 8.13 1.77
N LEU A 109 -17.65 7.40 0.76
CA LEU A 109 -18.30 7.95 -0.43
C LEU A 109 -19.73 7.42 -0.53
#